data_AF-A0A1M2V0Y2-F1
#
_entry.id   AF-A0A1M2V0Y2-F1
#
_cell.length_a   1.000
_cell.length_b   1.000
_cell.length_c   1.000
_cell.angle_alpha   90.00
_cell.angle_beta   90.00
_cell.angle_gamma   90.00
#
_symmetry.space_group_name_H-M   'P 1'
#
loop_
_entity.id
_entity.type
_entity.pdbx_description
1 polymer ?
#
loop_
_entity_poly.entity_id
_entity_poly.type
_entity_poly.pdbx_seq_one_letter_code
_entity_poly.pdbx_strand_id
1 'polypeptide(L)'
;MTTQYSKTLTLAVPEPLIDKANHLACLMGESAADIETFRQPSYTNGTTDYAVAHTACKPVVTDALESMTLPPNPDHVPPEYDRAQAEAALAAIVSGEILVAVDVDPHEQFKAWGLTAIPSEGEL
;
A
#
# COMPACT_ATOMS: atom_id res chain seq x y z
N MET A 1 -4.46 9.52 -24.77
CA MET A 1 -3.30 9.59 -23.87
C MET A 1 -3.11 8.22 -23.27
N THR A 2 -2.02 7.53 -23.60
CA THR A 2 -1.71 6.22 -23.01
C THR A 2 -1.20 6.43 -21.59
N THR A 3 -1.98 6.02 -20.60
CA THR A 3 -1.57 5.97 -19.20
C THR A 3 -0.39 5.02 -19.08
N GLN A 4 0.83 5.54 -18.98
CA GLN A 4 2.02 4.69 -18.82
C GLN A 4 2.21 4.41 -17.34
N TYR A 5 1.85 3.21 -16.92
CA TYR A 5 2.31 2.62 -15.66
C TYR A 5 3.78 2.28 -15.87
N SER A 6 4.64 3.24 -15.57
CA SER A 6 6.09 3.12 -15.77
C SER A 6 6.83 2.74 -14.49
N LYS A 7 6.11 2.60 -13.38
CA LYS A 7 6.65 2.39 -12.04
C LYS A 7 5.96 1.22 -11.35
N THR A 8 6.70 0.48 -10.52
CA THR A 8 6.13 -0.49 -9.59
C THR A 8 6.26 0.00 -8.16
N LEU A 9 5.27 -0.32 -7.34
CA LEU A 9 5.20 0.03 -5.93
C LEU A 9 4.93 -1.23 -5.12
N THR A 10 5.77 -1.46 -4.12
CA THR A 10 5.59 -2.51 -3.12
C THR A 10 5.35 -1.84 -1.77
N LEU A 11 4.23 -2.18 -1.12
CA LEU A 11 3.86 -1.70 0.21
C LEU A 11 3.77 -2.88 1.17
N ALA A 12 4.38 -2.75 2.34
CA ALA A 12 4.14 -3.64 3.47
C ALA A 12 3.51 -2.83 4.62
N VAL A 13 2.24 -3.11 4.89
CA VAL A 13 1.39 -2.37 5.83
C VAL A 13 1.20 -3.22 7.09
N PRO A 14 1.59 -2.73 8.27
CA PRO A 14 1.36 -3.47 9.50
C PRO A 14 -0.13 -3.57 9.79
N GLU A 15 -0.56 -4.68 10.41
CA GLU A 15 -1.97 -4.98 10.68
C GLU A 15 -2.81 -3.80 11.22
N PRO A 16 -2.34 -3.01 12.21
CA PRO A 16 -3.12 -1.90 12.76
C PRO A 16 -3.36 -0.73 11.79
N LEU A 17 -2.64 -0.68 10.67
CA LEU A 17 -2.71 0.38 9.67
C LEU A 17 -3.40 -0.05 8.37
N ILE A 18 -3.87 -1.30 8.28
CA ILE A 18 -4.52 -1.86 7.08
C ILE A 18 -5.69 -0.99 6.61
N ASP A 19 -6.60 -0.63 7.52
CA ASP A 19 -7.77 0.20 7.23
C ASP A 19 -7.37 1.54 6.58
N LYS A 20 -6.38 2.21 7.19
CA LYS A 20 -5.85 3.49 6.69
C LYS A 20 -5.22 3.34 5.30
N ALA A 21 -4.40 2.30 5.13
CA ALA A 21 -3.73 2.04 3.86
C ALA A 21 -4.72 1.72 2.74
N ASN A 22 -5.85 1.08 3.04
CA ASN A 22 -6.93 0.84 2.09
C ASN A 22 -7.57 2.14 1.60
N HIS A 23 -7.77 3.13 2.47
CA HIS A 23 -8.24 4.46 2.02
C HIS A 23 -7.23 5.13 1.08
N LEU A 24 -5.93 5.01 1.36
CA LEU A 24 -4.89 5.51 0.46
C LEU A 24 -4.88 4.74 -0.88
N ALA A 25 -5.02 3.41 -0.85
CA ALA A 25 -5.10 2.58 -2.05
C ALA A 25 -6.33 2.95 -2.89
N CYS A 26 -7.49 3.18 -2.27
CA CYS A 26 -8.70 3.65 -2.95
C CYS A 26 -8.52 5.01 -3.62
N LEU A 27 -7.82 5.94 -2.97
CA LEU A 27 -7.54 7.26 -3.53
C LEU A 27 -6.57 7.19 -4.72
N MET A 28 -5.52 6.38 -4.61
CA MET A 28 -4.43 6.28 -5.60
C MET A 28 -4.73 5.29 -6.73
N GLY A 29 -5.69 4.39 -6.50
CA GLY A 29 -6.13 3.36 -7.41
C GLY A 29 -7.06 3.89 -8.50
N GLU A 30 -7.74 2.97 -9.16
CA GLU A 30 -8.62 3.27 -10.30
C GLU A 30 -10.06 2.84 -10.05
N SER A 31 -10.33 2.15 -8.94
CA SER A 31 -11.62 1.60 -8.62
C SER A 31 -11.95 1.76 -7.14
N ALA A 32 -13.23 1.87 -6.82
CA ALA A 32 -13.72 1.77 -5.45
C ALA A 32 -13.27 0.47 -4.76
N ALA A 33 -13.08 -0.60 -5.53
CA ALA A 33 -12.64 -1.90 -5.01
C ALA A 33 -11.25 -1.86 -4.36
N ASP A 34 -10.45 -0.84 -4.66
CA ASP A 34 -9.11 -0.67 -4.08
C ASP A 34 -9.18 -0.37 -2.56
N ILE A 35 -10.36 -0.07 -2.01
CA ILE A 35 -10.61 -0.02 -0.55
C ILE A 35 -10.43 -1.38 0.14
N GLU A 36 -10.33 -2.48 -0.60
CA GLU A 36 -10.07 -3.82 -0.07
C GLU A 36 -8.72 -4.39 -0.52
N THR A 37 -7.76 -3.53 -0.88
CA THR A 37 -6.42 -3.93 -1.36
C THR A 37 -5.69 -4.79 -0.34
N PHE A 38 -5.68 -4.36 0.92
CA PHE A 38 -5.07 -5.04 2.05
C PHE A 38 -6.18 -5.70 2.87
N ARG A 39 -6.28 -7.03 2.79
CA ARG A 39 -7.34 -7.78 3.48
C ARG A 39 -6.88 -8.35 4.81
N GLN A 40 -5.73 -9.02 4.79
CA GLN A 40 -5.15 -9.67 5.96
C GLN A 40 -3.63 -9.67 5.86
N PRO A 41 -2.93 -9.73 7.00
CA PRO A 41 -1.50 -9.96 7.00
C PRO A 41 -1.14 -11.30 6.35
N SER A 42 -0.08 -11.30 5.55
CA SER A 42 0.45 -12.50 4.88
C SER A 42 1.95 -12.66 5.08
N TYR A 43 2.61 -11.66 5.67
CA TYR A 43 4.03 -11.66 5.98
C TYR A 43 4.27 -11.20 7.41
N THR A 44 5.37 -11.62 8.01
CA THR A 44 5.78 -11.20 9.36
C THR A 44 7.29 -10.96 9.39
N ASN A 45 7.74 -10.05 10.25
CA ASN A 45 9.16 -9.95 10.63
C ASN A 45 9.45 -10.67 11.95
N GLY A 46 8.49 -11.44 12.47
CA GLY A 46 8.55 -12.13 13.77
C GLY A 46 8.11 -11.28 14.96
N THR A 47 7.80 -10.00 14.76
CA THR A 47 7.23 -9.10 15.78
C THR A 47 5.94 -8.44 15.32
N THR A 48 5.87 -8.08 14.04
CA THR A 48 4.73 -7.40 13.42
C THR A 48 4.31 -8.17 12.19
N ASP A 49 3.00 -8.32 12.02
CA ASP A 49 2.41 -8.92 10.84
C ASP A 49 1.99 -7.83 9.85
N TYR A 50 2.30 -8.07 8.58
CA TYR A 50 2.17 -7.15 7.47
C TYR A 50 1.27 -7.72 6.38
N ALA A 51 0.33 -6.91 5.91
CA ALA A 51 -0.32 -7.10 4.63
C ALA A 51 0.55 -6.47 3.54
N VAL A 52 0.80 -7.21 2.47
CA VAL A 52 1.70 -6.77 1.40
C VAL A 52 0.94 -6.68 0.09
N ALA A 53 1.15 -5.59 -0.64
CA ALA A 53 0.65 -5.40 -2.00
C ALA A 53 1.79 -4.94 -2.91
N HIS A 54 1.85 -5.52 -4.11
CA HIS A 54 2.73 -5.10 -5.18
C HIS A 54 1.88 -4.73 -6.39
N THR A 55 2.02 -3.51 -6.89
CA THR A 55 1.21 -3.02 -8.00
C THR A 55 2.02 -2.13 -8.94
N ALA A 56 1.59 -2.07 -10.19
CA ALA A 56 2.06 -1.05 -11.12
C ALA A 56 1.32 0.26 -10.80
N CYS A 57 2.05 1.35 -10.63
CA CYS A 57 1.47 2.65 -10.28
C CYS A 57 1.72 3.69 -11.37
N LYS A 58 0.82 4.68 -11.41
CA LYS A 58 1.00 5.87 -12.24
C LYS A 58 2.02 6.79 -11.56
N PRO A 59 2.76 7.62 -12.32
CA PRO A 59 3.71 8.58 -11.75
C PRO A 59 3.10 9.51 -10.70
N VAL A 60 1.81 9.86 -10.81
CA VAL A 60 1.11 10.67 -9.81
C VAL A 60 1.15 10.06 -8.39
N VAL A 61 1.24 8.73 -8.28
CA VAL A 61 1.35 8.05 -6.99
C VAL A 61 2.74 8.25 -6.39
N THR A 62 3.80 8.12 -7.21
CA THR A 62 5.17 8.39 -6.76
C THR A 62 5.36 9.87 -6.45
N ASP A 63 4.81 10.77 -7.27
CA ASP A 63 4.85 12.22 -7.05
C ASP A 63 4.14 12.59 -5.73
N ALA A 64 3.02 11.94 -5.40
CA ALA A 64 2.31 12.18 -4.14
C ALA A 64 3.12 11.73 -2.92
N LEU A 65 3.86 10.62 -3.03
CA LEU A 65 4.77 10.16 -1.98
C LEU A 65 5.97 11.11 -1.80
N GLU A 66 6.52 11.63 -2.91
CA GLU A 66 7.65 12.58 -2.88
C GLU A 66 7.24 13.97 -2.40
N SER A 67 6.09 14.47 -2.86
CA SER A 67 5.56 15.79 -2.50
C SER A 67 4.79 15.79 -1.17
N MET A 68 4.58 14.61 -0.57
CA MET A 68 3.77 14.41 0.63
C MET A 68 2.38 15.05 0.53
N THR A 69 1.83 15.09 -0.68
CA THR A 69 0.56 15.76 -0.98
C THR A 69 -0.35 14.82 -1.75
N LEU A 70 -1.52 14.55 -1.17
CA LEU A 70 -2.51 13.68 -1.81
C LEU A 70 -3.27 14.41 -2.93
N PRO A 71 -3.59 13.72 -4.04
CA PRO A 71 -4.42 14.27 -5.10
C PRO A 71 -5.85 14.61 -4.61
N PRO A 72 -6.62 15.38 -5.39
CA PRO A 72 -8.05 15.53 -5.14
C PRO A 72 -8.75 14.16 -5.21
N ASN A 73 -9.88 14.03 -4.52
CA ASN A 73 -10.66 12.80 -4.53
C ASN A 73 -11.20 12.53 -5.96
N PRO A 74 -10.93 11.36 -6.55
CA PRO A 74 -11.49 10.98 -7.85
C PRO A 74 -12.96 10.57 -7.73
N ASP A 75 -13.70 10.59 -8.84
CA ASP A 75 -15.13 10.27 -8.87
C ASP A 75 -15.47 8.83 -8.44
N HIS A 76 -14.50 7.92 -8.48
CA HIS A 76 -14.71 6.50 -8.15
C HIS A 76 -14.61 6.19 -6.65
N VAL A 77 -14.26 7.16 -5.79
CA VAL A 77 -14.17 6.85 -4.36
C VAL A 77 -15.56 6.51 -3.79
N PRO A 78 -15.68 5.42 -3.03
CA PRO A 78 -16.97 5.01 -2.48
C PRO A 78 -17.35 5.82 -1.23
N PRO A 79 -18.60 5.70 -0.74
CA PRO A 79 -19.07 6.44 0.44
C PRO A 79 -18.28 6.14 1.72
N GLU A 80 -17.73 4.93 1.86
CA GLU A 80 -16.87 4.57 2.99
C GLU A 80 -15.48 5.21 2.94
N TYR A 81 -15.06 5.81 1.83
CA TYR A 81 -13.74 6.45 1.75
C TYR A 81 -13.62 7.65 2.70
N ASP A 82 -12.54 7.65 3.49
CA ASP A 82 -12.15 8.74 4.37
C ASP A 82 -10.77 9.29 3.97
N ARG A 83 -10.75 10.57 3.59
CA ARG A 83 -9.51 11.28 3.24
C ARG A 83 -8.56 11.41 4.41
N ALA A 84 -9.05 11.61 5.64
CA ALA A 84 -8.19 11.74 6.81
C ALA A 84 -7.43 10.43 7.08
N GLN A 85 -8.04 9.28 6.77
CA GLN A 85 -7.38 7.98 6.87
C GLN A 85 -6.31 7.79 5.79
N ALA A 86 -6.59 8.24 4.55
CA ALA A 86 -5.57 8.26 3.49
C ALA A 86 -4.38 9.16 3.84
N GLU A 87 -4.63 10.33 4.45
CA GLU A 87 -3.59 11.24 4.94
C GLU A 87 -2.79 10.62 6.09
N ALA A 88 -3.45 9.91 7.01
CA ALA A 88 -2.79 9.18 8.09
C ALA A 88 -1.92 8.02 7.55
N ALA A 89 -2.36 7.31 6.51
CA ALA A 89 -1.54 6.30 5.85
C ALA A 89 -0.31 6.91 5.16
N LEU A 90 -0.46 8.05 4.48
CA LEU A 90 0.68 8.77 3.91
C LEU A 90 1.68 9.19 5.00
N ALA A 91 1.19 9.72 6.12
CA ALA A 91 2.03 10.07 7.26
C ALA A 91 2.77 8.83 7.82
N ALA A 92 2.11 7.67 7.86
CA ALA A 92 2.73 6.42 8.30
C ALA A 92 3.78 5.88 7.33
N ILE A 93 3.66 6.17 6.02
CA ILE A 93 4.73 5.90 5.05
C ILE A 93 5.93 6.81 5.34
N VAL A 94 5.69 8.09 5.59
CA VAL A 94 6.73 9.08 5.88
C VAL A 94 7.46 8.79 7.20
N SER A 95 6.74 8.31 8.22
CA SER A 95 7.34 7.90 9.50
C SER A 95 8.09 6.56 9.43
N GLY A 96 7.92 5.80 8.34
CA GLY A 96 8.52 4.48 8.15
C GLY A 96 7.76 3.34 8.82
N GLU A 97 6.54 3.57 9.31
CA GLU A 97 5.67 2.52 9.86
C GLU A 97 5.09 1.64 8.75
N ILE A 98 4.70 2.25 7.63
CA ILE A 98 4.39 1.53 6.38
C ILE A 98 5.64 1.50 5.52
N LEU A 99 6.08 0.30 5.18
CA LEU A 99 7.28 0.14 4.37
C LEU A 99 6.91 0.28 2.89
N VAL A 100 7.69 1.06 2.15
CA VAL A 100 7.46 1.33 0.74
C VAL A 100 8.74 1.13 -0.07
N ALA A 101 8.60 0.52 -1.24
CA ALA A 101 9.69 0.42 -2.22
C ALA A 101 9.14 0.70 -3.62
N VAL A 102 9.90 1.46 -4.41
CA VAL A 102 9.54 1.87 -5.78
C VAL A 102 10.57 1.29 -6.74
N ASP A 103 10.11 0.65 -7.82
CA ASP A 103 10.95 0.03 -8.85
C ASP A 103 11.99 -0.99 -8.32
N VAL A 104 11.63 -1.72 -7.26
CA VAL A 104 12.46 -2.80 -6.71
C VAL A 104 11.71 -4.12 -6.83
N ASP A 105 12.46 -5.20 -7.09
CA ASP A 105 11.92 -6.56 -7.04
C ASP A 105 11.33 -6.85 -5.64
N PRO A 106 10.06 -7.28 -5.55
CA PRO A 106 9.41 -7.49 -4.26
C PRO A 106 10.07 -8.59 -3.43
N HIS A 107 10.62 -9.64 -4.05
CA HIS A 107 11.28 -10.72 -3.30
C HIS A 107 12.62 -10.27 -2.71
N GLU A 108 13.39 -9.46 -3.43
CA GLU A 108 14.58 -8.81 -2.89
C GLU A 108 14.22 -7.87 -1.74
N GLN A 109 13.15 -7.09 -1.92
CA GLN A 109 12.70 -6.13 -0.92
C GLN A 109 12.18 -6.79 0.37
N PHE A 110 11.42 -7.88 0.25
CA PHE A 110 10.95 -8.63 1.44
C PHE A 110 12.11 -9.17 2.26
N LYS A 111 13.16 -9.68 1.61
CA LYS A 111 14.38 -10.11 2.30
C LYS A 111 15.07 -8.94 2.99
N ALA A 112 15.16 -7.78 2.33
CA ALA A 112 15.75 -6.57 2.91
C ALA A 112 14.97 -6.08 4.15
N TRP A 113 13.65 -6.22 4.15
CA TRP A 113 12.78 -5.92 5.29
C TRP A 113 12.70 -7.05 6.33
N GLY A 114 13.34 -8.19 6.10
CA GLY A 114 13.28 -9.34 7.00
C GLY A 114 11.91 -10.00 7.06
N LEU A 115 11.08 -9.84 6.03
CA LEU A 115 9.74 -10.41 5.96
C LEU A 115 9.77 -11.87 5.51
N THR A 116 9.04 -12.71 6.22
CA THR A 116 8.77 -14.10 5.88
C THR A 116 7.27 -14.31 5.73
N ALA A 117 6.85 -15.21 4.84
CA ALA A 117 5.44 -15.51 4.66
C ALA A 117 4.88 -16.18 5.91
N ILE A 118 3.66 -15.78 6.32
CA ILE A 118 2.91 -16.45 7.37
C ILE A 118 2.35 -17.75 6.75
N PRO A 119 2.58 -18.93 7.37
CA PRO A 119 2.05 -20.17 6.85
C PRO A 119 0.53 -20.12 6.80
N SER A 120 -0.04 -20.43 5.64
CA SER A 120 -1.50 -20.51 5.47
C SER A 120 -2.01 -21.81 6.11
N GLU A 121 -3.22 -21.81 6.67
CA GLU A 121 -3.85 -22.93 7.41
C GLU A 121 -3.99 -24.27 6.62
N GLY A 122 -3.47 -24.38 5.40
CA GLY A 122 -3.43 -25.61 4.60
C GLY A 122 -2.06 -26.30 4.51
N GLU A 123 -1.02 -25.79 5.17
CA GLU A 123 0.36 -26.31 5.08
C GLU A 123 0.90 -26.91 6.41
N LEU A 124 0.02 -27.23 7.36
CA LEU A 124 0.35 -27.90 8.63
C LEU A 124 -0.11 -29.36 8.65
#